data_AF-A0A961DHG2-F1
#
_entry.id   AF-A0A961DHG2-F1
#
_cell.length_a   1.000
_cell.length_b   1.000
_cell.length_c   1.000
_cell.angle_alpha   90.00
_cell.angle_beta   90.00
_cell.angle_gamma   90.00
#
_symmetry.space_group_name_H-M   'P 1'
#
loop_
_entity.id
_entity.type
_entity.pdbx_description
1 polymer ?
#
loop_
_entity_poly.entity_id
_entity_poly.type
_entity_poly.pdbx_seq_one_letter_code
_entity_poly.pdbx_strand_id
1 'polypeptide(L)'
;CDALTVGFGRIYGTLVAIVRPVDQQCAQPNRGHVILQVKMSGAVYRLLVNVESTVGGVDPRVLIASVSKPLPSPAWSEGWHSGVKLDYVTDFALHAGDFTAMEKADLVTRVVAEMHIGAPISVYGTSGAGRPESAHLIHRNGNDDDGAVVVGPDTATPRILLFHFAEQSF
;
A
#
# COMPACT_ATOMS: atom_id res chain seq x y z
N CYS A 1 5.39 -21.64 7.89
CA CYS A 1 4.51 -20.64 7.28
C CYS A 1 4.81 -19.33 7.95
N ASP A 2 5.40 -18.39 7.23
CA ASP A 2 5.62 -17.06 7.79
C ASP A 2 4.26 -16.36 7.91
N ALA A 3 4.07 -15.58 8.96
CA ALA A 3 2.81 -14.90 9.24
C ALA A 3 3.12 -13.42 9.43
N LEU A 4 2.26 -12.53 8.94
CA LEU A 4 2.40 -11.12 9.27
C LEU A 4 2.16 -10.96 10.78
N THR A 5 3.19 -10.55 11.51
CA THR A 5 3.03 -10.23 12.93
C THR A 5 2.13 -9.01 13.08
N VAL A 6 1.37 -8.95 14.18
CA VAL A 6 0.48 -7.82 14.46
C VAL A 6 1.27 -6.51 14.53
N GLY A 7 0.76 -5.46 13.91
CA GLY A 7 1.34 -4.12 13.91
C GLY A 7 1.74 -3.63 12.52
N PHE A 8 2.36 -2.45 12.50
CA PHE A 8 2.91 -1.86 11.28
C PHE A 8 4.17 -2.61 10.82
N GLY A 9 4.31 -2.74 9.51
CA GLY A 9 5.49 -3.32 8.91
C GLY A 9 5.50 -3.17 7.39
N ARG A 10 6.55 -3.74 6.80
CA ARG A 10 6.75 -3.78 5.36
C ARG A 10 6.84 -5.21 4.89
N ILE A 11 5.92 -5.63 4.03
CA ILE A 11 6.04 -6.90 3.32
C ILE A 11 6.85 -6.69 2.06
N TYR A 12 7.76 -7.63 1.82
CA TYR A 12 8.51 -7.75 0.58
C TYR A 12 8.20 -9.10 -0.06
N GLY A 13 7.82 -9.10 -1.34
CA GLY A 13 7.61 -10.35 -2.06
C GLY A 13 7.38 -10.15 -3.56
N THR A 14 6.77 -11.16 -4.19
CA THR A 14 6.42 -11.15 -5.61
C THR A 14 4.93 -10.89 -5.78
N LEU A 15 4.54 -9.94 -6.62
CA LEU A 15 3.13 -9.72 -6.95
C LEU A 15 2.58 -10.88 -7.78
N VAL A 16 1.55 -11.58 -7.32
CA VAL A 16 0.97 -12.74 -8.03
C VAL A 16 -0.43 -12.50 -8.57
N ALA A 17 -1.18 -11.56 -8.00
CA ALA A 17 -2.47 -11.13 -8.55
C ALA A 17 -2.82 -9.72 -8.08
N ILE A 18 -3.71 -9.07 -8.84
CA ILE A 18 -4.36 -7.82 -8.47
C ILE A 18 -5.86 -8.07 -8.55
N VAL A 19 -6.58 -7.82 -7.46
CA VAL A 19 -8.04 -7.91 -7.43
C VAL A 19 -8.62 -6.51 -7.32
N ARG A 20 -9.32 -6.07 -8.37
CA ARG A 20 -9.95 -4.75 -8.39
C ARG A 20 -11.28 -4.78 -7.64
N PRO A 21 -11.81 -3.62 -7.23
CA PRO A 21 -13.14 -3.54 -6.64
C PRO A 21 -14.27 -4.12 -7.48
N VAL A 22 -14.09 -4.23 -8.81
CA VAL A 22 -15.07 -4.82 -9.74
C VAL A 22 -14.99 -6.35 -9.81
N ASP A 23 -13.88 -6.95 -9.39
CA ASP A 23 -13.61 -8.40 -9.49
C ASP A 23 -14.20 -9.17 -8.27
N GLN A 24 -15.42 -8.81 -7.84
CA GLN A 24 -16.04 -9.28 -6.57
C GLN A 24 -16.50 -10.74 -6.59
N GLN A 25 -16.36 -11.45 -7.70
CA GLN A 25 -16.85 -12.82 -7.86
C GLN A 25 -16.00 -13.84 -7.09
N CYS A 26 -14.75 -13.50 -6.73
CA CYS A 26 -13.83 -14.43 -6.05
C CYS A 26 -13.11 -13.86 -4.82
N ALA A 27 -13.18 -12.55 -4.59
CA ALA A 27 -12.62 -11.93 -3.39
C ALA A 27 -13.74 -11.41 -2.48
N GLN A 28 -13.55 -11.55 -1.17
CA GLN A 28 -14.42 -10.93 -0.16
C GLN A 28 -14.69 -9.46 -0.52
N PRO A 29 -15.90 -8.91 -0.25
CA PRO A 29 -16.30 -7.58 -0.69
C PRO A 29 -15.25 -6.51 -0.35
N ASN A 30 -14.60 -5.95 -1.36
CA ASN A 30 -13.48 -5.00 -1.25
C ASN A 30 -13.79 -3.69 -1.99
N ARG A 31 -15.00 -3.16 -1.81
CA ARG A 31 -15.55 -2.04 -2.61
C ARG A 31 -14.69 -0.78 -2.64
N GLY A 32 -13.93 -0.51 -1.57
CA GLY A 32 -13.01 0.63 -1.47
C GLY A 32 -11.52 0.29 -1.57
N HIS A 33 -11.16 -0.95 -1.96
CA HIS A 33 -9.76 -1.39 -1.98
C HIS A 33 -9.38 -2.14 -3.26
N VAL A 34 -8.19 -1.84 -3.78
CA VAL A 34 -7.46 -2.76 -4.66
C VAL A 34 -6.70 -3.74 -3.77
N ILE A 35 -6.88 -5.04 -3.98
CA ILE A 35 -6.11 -6.06 -3.25
C ILE A 35 -4.89 -6.45 -4.09
N LEU A 36 -3.71 -6.23 -3.54
CA LEU A 36 -2.48 -6.80 -4.07
C LEU A 36 -2.25 -8.15 -3.38
N GLN A 37 -2.18 -9.21 -4.16
CA GLN A 37 -1.79 -10.53 -3.66
C GLN A 37 -0.28 -10.69 -3.82
N VAL A 38 0.43 -10.75 -2.70
CA VAL A 38 1.90 -10.82 -2.68
C VAL A 38 2.32 -12.18 -2.15
N LYS A 39 3.14 -12.89 -2.93
CA LYS A 39 3.78 -14.13 -2.51
C LYS A 39 5.07 -13.82 -1.77
N MET A 40 5.19 -14.31 -0.55
CA MET A 40 6.37 -14.19 0.31
C MET A 40 6.56 -15.52 1.05
N SER A 41 7.77 -16.05 1.07
CA SER A 41 8.10 -17.30 1.79
C SER A 41 7.16 -18.48 1.45
N GLY A 42 6.73 -18.55 0.19
CA GLY A 42 5.84 -19.61 -0.31
C GLY A 42 4.34 -19.44 -0.03
N ALA A 43 3.92 -18.45 0.76
CA ALA A 43 2.52 -18.15 1.03
C ALA A 43 2.06 -16.85 0.32
N VAL A 44 0.75 -16.67 0.13
CA VAL A 44 0.16 -15.49 -0.51
C VAL A 44 -0.62 -14.66 0.51
N TYR A 45 -0.30 -13.37 0.58
CA TYR A 45 -0.89 -12.40 1.50
C TYR A 45 -1.73 -11.38 0.74
N ARG A 46 -2.74 -10.83 1.41
CA ARG A 46 -3.69 -9.86 0.85
C ARG A 46 -3.42 -8.47 1.41
N LEU A 47 -3.01 -7.54 0.56
CA LEU A 47 -2.69 -6.17 0.96
C LEU A 47 -3.73 -5.22 0.37
N LEU A 48 -4.44 -4.51 1.23
CA LEU A 48 -5.63 -3.75 0.88
C LEU A 48 -5.28 -2.27 0.68
N VAL A 49 -5.09 -1.87 -0.57
CA VAL A 49 -4.74 -0.50 -0.96
C VAL A 49 -6.01 0.33 -1.08
N ASN A 50 -6.08 1.44 -0.35
CA ASN A 50 -7.23 2.34 -0.36
C ASN A 50 -7.39 3.04 -1.71
N VAL A 51 -8.58 2.95 -2.29
CA VAL A 51 -8.95 3.64 -3.53
C VAL A 51 -10.25 4.43 -3.43
N GLU A 52 -10.90 4.39 -2.26
CA GLU A 52 -12.09 5.17 -1.91
C GLU A 52 -12.18 5.25 -0.37
N SER A 53 -12.53 6.42 0.16
CA SER A 53 -12.97 6.57 1.54
C SER A 53 -14.43 6.15 1.65
N THR A 54 -14.73 5.26 2.61
CA THR A 54 -16.10 4.84 2.91
C THR A 54 -16.67 5.53 4.15
N VAL A 55 -15.96 6.52 4.69
CA VAL A 55 -16.42 7.32 5.83
C VAL A 55 -17.58 8.21 5.37
N GLY A 56 -18.69 8.22 6.11
CA GLY A 56 -19.85 9.03 5.76
C GLY A 56 -19.59 10.52 5.97
N GLY A 57 -19.99 11.36 5.01
CA GLY A 57 -19.94 12.82 5.13
C GLY A 57 -18.57 13.45 4.82
N VAL A 58 -17.59 12.68 4.34
CA VAL A 58 -16.32 13.18 3.83
C VAL A 58 -16.23 12.97 2.31
N ASP A 59 -15.23 13.57 1.69
CA ASP A 59 -14.92 13.34 0.27
C ASP A 59 -14.50 11.86 0.08
N PRO A 60 -15.18 11.10 -0.80
CA PRO A 60 -14.84 9.69 -1.03
C PRO A 60 -13.53 9.50 -1.79
N ARG A 61 -12.98 10.55 -2.41
CA ARG A 61 -11.76 10.45 -3.21
C ARG A 61 -10.55 10.22 -2.32
N VAL A 62 -9.66 9.36 -2.80
CA VAL A 62 -8.32 9.18 -2.23
C VAL A 62 -7.36 10.03 -3.03
N LEU A 63 -6.49 10.75 -2.35
CA LEU A 63 -5.44 11.54 -2.95
C LEU A 63 -4.19 10.69 -3.10
N ILE A 64 -3.56 10.75 -4.27
CA ILE A 64 -2.36 9.98 -4.60
C ILE A 64 -1.21 10.90 -5.01
N ALA A 65 -0.01 10.56 -4.54
CA ALA A 65 1.25 11.07 -5.07
C ALA A 65 2.13 9.88 -5.44
N SER A 66 3.13 10.16 -6.28
CA SER A 66 4.13 9.17 -6.65
C SER A 66 5.51 9.80 -6.74
N VAL A 67 6.49 9.20 -6.08
CA VAL A 67 7.88 9.66 -6.08
C VAL A 67 8.83 8.54 -6.48
N SER A 68 10.00 8.91 -6.98
CA SER A 68 11.10 8.00 -7.26
C SER A 68 12.27 8.34 -6.34
N LYS A 69 12.39 7.63 -5.22
CA LYS A 69 13.38 7.91 -4.16
C LYS A 69 13.89 6.59 -3.56
N PRO A 70 15.13 6.53 -3.04
CA PRO A 70 15.58 5.40 -2.24
C PRO A 70 14.62 5.14 -1.07
N LEU A 71 14.40 3.87 -0.73
CA LEU A 71 13.60 3.51 0.45
C LEU A 71 14.39 3.74 1.75
N PRO A 72 13.71 4.13 2.84
CA PRO A 72 14.28 4.04 4.17
C PRO A 72 14.74 2.62 4.50
N SER A 73 15.74 2.52 5.37
CA SER A 73 16.23 1.26 5.94
C SER A 73 15.08 0.43 6.55
N PRO A 74 15.16 -0.92 6.55
CA PRO A 74 16.24 -1.77 6.06
C PRO A 74 16.25 -1.92 4.55
N ALA A 75 17.42 -2.28 4.02
CA ALA A 75 17.56 -2.67 2.63
C ALA A 75 16.59 -3.80 2.24
N TRP A 76 16.48 -3.99 0.94
CA TRP A 76 15.68 -5.03 0.31
C TRP A 76 15.97 -6.43 0.84
N SER A 77 14.92 -7.16 1.24
CA SER A 77 14.96 -8.59 1.49
C SER A 77 13.55 -9.15 1.58
N GLU A 78 13.32 -10.36 1.05
CA GLU A 78 12.03 -11.05 1.21
C GLU A 78 11.67 -11.24 2.68
N GLY A 79 10.39 -11.04 3.00
CA GLY A 79 9.86 -11.22 4.33
C GLY A 79 8.92 -10.10 4.79
N TRP A 80 8.41 -10.29 6.00
CA TRP A 80 7.68 -9.27 6.75
C TRP A 80 8.64 -8.58 7.72
N HIS A 81 8.80 -7.27 7.56
CA HIS A 81 9.72 -6.45 8.33
C HIS A 81 8.94 -5.58 9.31
N SER A 82 8.81 -6.03 10.55
CA SER A 82 8.25 -5.25 11.66
C SER A 82 9.25 -4.23 12.20
N GLY A 83 8.78 -3.13 12.79
CA GLY A 83 9.63 -2.11 13.42
C GLY A 83 10.31 -1.16 12.42
N VAL A 84 10.04 -1.33 11.13
CA VAL A 84 10.30 -0.31 10.10
C VAL A 84 9.39 0.89 10.32
N LYS A 85 9.81 2.03 9.79
CA LYS A 85 9.11 3.31 9.87
C LYS A 85 8.97 3.93 8.48
N LEU A 86 7.91 4.69 8.27
CA LEU A 86 7.68 5.49 7.08
C LEU A 86 6.84 6.72 7.44
N ASP A 87 7.34 7.89 7.09
CA ASP A 87 6.59 9.15 7.21
C ASP A 87 6.77 10.00 5.95
N TYR A 88 5.67 10.40 5.34
CA TYR A 88 5.69 11.12 4.06
C TYR A 88 6.43 12.46 4.12
N VAL A 89 6.35 13.16 5.26
CA VAL A 89 6.95 14.49 5.45
C VAL A 89 8.45 14.35 5.66
N THR A 90 8.89 13.49 6.57
CA THR A 90 10.30 13.37 6.94
C THR A 90 11.12 12.57 5.93
N ASP A 91 10.57 11.51 5.34
CA ASP A 91 11.30 10.67 4.38
C ASP A 91 11.27 11.26 2.97
N PHE A 92 10.17 11.92 2.58
CA PHE A 92 9.95 12.35 1.20
C PHE A 92 9.73 13.86 1.01
N ALA A 93 9.60 14.64 2.08
CA ALA A 93 9.27 16.07 2.03
C ALA A 93 7.95 16.36 1.29
N LEU A 94 6.98 15.46 1.42
CA LEU A 94 5.66 15.60 0.83
C LEU A 94 4.64 16.05 1.88
N HIS A 95 3.80 17.01 1.50
CA HIS A 95 2.70 17.55 2.28
C HIS A 95 1.38 17.30 1.55
N ALA A 96 0.25 17.49 2.22
CA ALA A 96 -1.07 17.19 1.65
C ALA A 96 -1.34 17.89 0.30
N GLY A 97 -0.77 19.08 0.08
CA GLY A 97 -0.90 19.84 -1.17
C GLY A 97 -0.19 19.23 -2.39
N ASP A 98 0.71 18.27 -2.18
CA ASP A 98 1.48 17.63 -3.25
C ASP A 98 0.73 16.46 -3.93
N PHE A 99 -0.44 16.09 -3.39
CA PHE A 99 -1.21 14.94 -3.86
C PHE A 99 -2.39 15.37 -4.73
N THR A 100 -2.79 14.47 -5.63
CA THR A 100 -3.93 14.69 -6.53
C THR A 100 -5.10 13.82 -6.10
N ALA A 101 -6.25 14.43 -5.82
CA ALA A 101 -7.51 13.71 -5.62
C ALA A 101 -7.94 13.01 -6.89
N MET A 102 -8.26 11.72 -6.80
CA MET A 102 -8.71 10.91 -7.93
C MET A 102 -10.03 10.22 -7.64
N GLU A 103 -10.89 10.16 -8.65
CA GLU A 103 -12.07 9.31 -8.63
C GLU A 103 -11.67 7.83 -8.55
N LYS A 104 -12.49 7.01 -7.88
CA LYS A 104 -12.17 5.60 -7.62
C LYS A 104 -11.77 4.84 -8.89
N ALA A 105 -12.50 5.00 -9.99
CA ALA A 105 -12.24 4.27 -11.23
C ALA A 105 -10.87 4.65 -11.84
N ASP A 106 -10.54 5.93 -11.82
CA ASP A 106 -9.27 6.44 -12.33
C ASP A 106 -8.10 6.04 -11.43
N LEU A 107 -8.31 6.08 -10.11
CA LEU A 107 -7.30 5.66 -9.15
C LEU A 107 -7.01 4.16 -9.25
N VAL A 108 -8.03 3.32 -9.37
CA VAL A 108 -7.87 1.89 -9.63
C VAL A 108 -7.06 1.67 -10.91
N THR A 109 -7.40 2.37 -11.98
CA THR A 109 -6.68 2.29 -13.26
C THR A 109 -5.21 2.68 -13.10
N ARG A 110 -4.94 3.78 -12.39
CA ARG A 110 -3.58 4.26 -12.13
C ARG A 110 -2.76 3.28 -11.30
N VAL A 111 -3.31 2.76 -10.20
CA VAL A 111 -2.63 1.77 -9.35
C VAL A 111 -2.31 0.53 -10.17
N VAL A 112 -3.28 -0.03 -10.92
CA VAL A 112 -3.08 -1.23 -11.73
C VAL A 112 -2.03 -1.02 -12.82
N ALA A 113 -1.99 0.15 -13.47
CA ALA A 113 -1.05 0.45 -14.54
C ALA A 113 0.42 0.50 -14.09
N GLU A 114 0.68 0.78 -12.81
CA GLU A 114 2.03 0.78 -12.23
C GLU A 114 2.49 -0.65 -11.87
N MET A 115 1.57 -1.62 -11.79
CA MET A 115 1.85 -2.97 -11.29
C MET A 115 2.16 -3.97 -12.42
N HIS A 116 3.09 -4.87 -12.13
CA HIS A 116 3.49 -5.94 -13.04
C HIS A 116 3.42 -7.28 -12.31
N ILE A 117 2.56 -8.21 -12.77
CA ILE A 117 2.47 -9.55 -12.19
C ILE A 117 3.79 -10.29 -12.41
N GLY A 118 4.27 -10.98 -11.37
CA GLY A 118 5.57 -11.64 -11.34
C GLY A 118 6.72 -10.71 -10.97
N ALA A 119 6.50 -9.39 -10.91
CA ALA A 119 7.53 -8.46 -10.50
C ALA A 119 7.65 -8.39 -8.98
N PRO A 120 8.85 -8.06 -8.47
CA PRO A 120 9.03 -7.81 -7.05
C PRO A 120 8.31 -6.53 -6.59
N ILE A 121 7.72 -6.57 -5.40
CA ILE A 121 6.95 -5.47 -4.82
C ILE A 121 7.20 -5.38 -3.31
N SER A 122 7.16 -4.18 -2.77
CA SER A 122 7.21 -3.93 -1.33
C SER A 122 6.03 -3.06 -0.92
N VAL A 123 5.42 -3.34 0.23
CA VAL A 123 4.21 -2.64 0.68
C VAL A 123 4.29 -2.40 2.18
N TYR A 124 4.11 -1.15 2.58
CA TYR A 124 3.98 -0.74 3.97
C TYR A 124 2.50 -0.75 4.37
N GLY A 125 2.20 -1.28 5.54
CA GLY A 125 0.83 -1.33 6.07
C GLY A 125 0.78 -2.00 7.43
N THR A 126 -0.44 -2.18 7.94
CA THR A 126 -0.68 -2.70 9.28
C THR A 126 -1.41 -4.03 9.23
N SER A 127 -0.82 -5.05 9.87
CA SER A 127 -1.46 -6.35 10.09
C SER A 127 -2.25 -6.32 11.41
N GLY A 128 -3.51 -6.76 11.35
CA GLY A 128 -4.41 -6.79 12.49
C GLY A 128 -4.34 -8.09 13.29
N ALA A 129 -4.78 -8.04 14.56
CA ALA A 129 -4.92 -9.24 15.37
C ALA A 129 -5.83 -10.28 14.69
N GLY A 130 -5.36 -11.52 14.61
CA GLY A 130 -6.12 -12.62 13.97
C GLY A 130 -6.22 -12.53 12.44
N ARG A 131 -5.47 -11.63 11.78
CA ARG A 131 -5.38 -11.48 10.32
C ARG A 131 -3.95 -11.63 9.79
N PRO A 132 -3.19 -12.70 10.16
CA PRO A 132 -1.80 -12.87 9.73
C PRO A 132 -1.61 -13.00 8.22
N GLU A 133 -2.70 -13.19 7.47
CA GLU A 133 -2.74 -13.29 6.02
C GLU A 133 -2.93 -11.95 5.30
N SER A 134 -3.08 -10.84 6.04
CA SER A 134 -3.52 -9.56 5.48
C SER A 134 -2.91 -8.32 6.14
N ALA A 135 -2.64 -7.30 5.33
CA ALA A 135 -2.33 -5.96 5.82
C ALA A 135 -3.29 -4.91 5.21
N HIS A 136 -3.56 -3.87 5.99
CA HIS A 136 -4.45 -2.76 5.67
C HIS A 136 -3.74 -1.42 5.92
N LEU A 137 -4.49 -0.31 5.98
CA LEU A 137 -4.00 1.04 6.26
C LEU A 137 -2.89 1.49 5.32
N ILE A 138 -3.03 1.17 4.04
CA ILE A 138 -2.07 1.54 2.99
C ILE A 138 -2.36 2.98 2.52
N HIS A 139 -2.16 3.93 3.43
CA HIS A 139 -2.30 5.37 3.27
C HIS A 139 -1.58 6.10 4.43
N ARG A 140 -1.57 7.44 4.45
CA ARG A 140 -1.06 8.26 5.56
C ARG A 140 -1.77 7.87 6.87
N ASN A 141 -1.01 7.52 7.91
CA ASN A 141 -1.52 7.26 9.25
C ASN A 141 -0.89 8.17 10.31
N GLY A 142 0.23 8.85 10.03
CA GLY A 142 0.98 9.57 11.05
C GLY A 142 1.85 8.64 11.90
N ASN A 143 2.56 9.22 12.87
CA ASN A 143 3.38 8.47 13.85
C ASN A 143 4.40 7.50 13.24
N ASP A 144 4.94 7.86 12.08
CA ASP A 144 5.91 7.06 11.32
C ASP A 144 5.39 5.69 10.84
N ASP A 145 4.07 5.50 10.77
CA ASP A 145 3.41 4.26 10.33
C ASP A 145 2.61 4.47 9.03
N ASP A 146 3.11 5.30 8.12
CA ASP A 146 2.43 5.52 6.85
C ASP A 146 2.50 4.31 5.94
N GLY A 147 1.36 3.96 5.37
CA GLY A 147 1.27 2.91 4.36
C GLY A 147 1.66 3.40 2.97
N ALA A 148 2.23 2.52 2.15
CA ALA A 148 2.68 2.87 0.80
C ALA A 148 2.83 1.60 -0.04
N VAL A 149 2.80 1.77 -1.37
CA VAL A 149 3.14 0.69 -2.32
C VAL A 149 4.42 1.06 -3.05
N VAL A 150 5.35 0.14 -3.12
CA VAL A 150 6.66 0.34 -3.76
C VAL A 150 6.84 -0.64 -4.91
N VAL A 151 6.97 -0.10 -6.12
CA VAL A 151 7.20 -0.81 -7.37
C VAL A 151 8.69 -0.76 -7.74
N GLY A 152 9.24 -1.90 -8.16
CA GLY A 152 10.67 -2.06 -8.42
C GLY A 152 11.53 -1.78 -7.18
N PRO A 153 11.21 -2.33 -5.99
CA PRO A 153 11.93 -2.05 -4.74
C PRO A 153 13.40 -2.52 -4.74
N ASP A 154 13.78 -3.37 -5.71
CA ASP A 154 15.15 -3.83 -6.00
C ASP A 154 15.96 -2.86 -6.86
N THR A 155 15.35 -1.77 -7.34
CA THR A 155 16.03 -0.74 -8.14
C THR A 155 16.64 0.35 -7.25
N ALA A 156 17.57 1.14 -7.81
CA ALA A 156 18.18 2.27 -7.10
C ALA A 156 17.20 3.42 -6.81
N THR A 157 16.14 3.54 -7.62
CA THR A 157 15.13 4.60 -7.54
C THR A 157 13.74 3.99 -7.70
N PRO A 158 13.26 3.24 -6.70
CA PRO A 158 11.96 2.60 -6.76
C PRO A 158 10.85 3.65 -6.89
N ARG A 159 9.75 3.25 -7.52
CA ARG A 159 8.55 4.08 -7.65
C ARG A 159 7.66 3.82 -6.43
N ILE A 160 7.40 4.86 -5.65
CA ILE A 160 6.63 4.79 -4.41
C ILE A 160 5.28 5.48 -4.66
N LEU A 161 4.19 4.75 -4.49
CA LEU A 161 2.82 5.24 -4.52
C LEU A 161 2.35 5.49 -3.09
N LEU A 162 1.86 6.70 -2.85
CA LEU A 162 1.51 7.24 -1.55
C LEU A 162 0.05 7.71 -1.59
N PHE A 163 -0.69 7.49 -0.51
CA PHE A 163 -2.14 7.69 -0.50
C PHE A 163 -2.54 8.45 0.76
N HIS A 164 -3.51 9.36 0.68
CA HIS A 164 -4.16 9.90 1.87
C HIS A 164 -5.63 10.28 1.57
N PHE A 165 -6.42 10.46 2.62
CA PHE A 165 -7.80 10.94 2.53
C PHE A 165 -7.87 12.47 2.60
N ALA A 166 -8.94 13.05 2.07
CA ALA A 166 -9.08 14.49 1.88
C ALA A 166 -9.07 15.30 3.19
N GLU A 167 -9.52 14.70 4.29
CA GLU A 167 -9.56 15.30 5.62
C GLU A 167 -8.19 15.33 6.32
N GLN A 168 -7.18 14.64 5.78
CA GLN A 168 -5.86 14.57 6.38
C GLN A 168 -5.01 15.77 5.97
N SER A 169 -4.57 16.56 6.95
CA SER A 169 -3.59 17.63 6.79
C SER A 169 -2.24 17.21 7.38
N PHE A 170 -1.15 17.45 6.66
CA PHE A 170 0.22 17.21 7.09
C PHE A 170 1.18 18.03 6.23
#